data_AF-A0A3B4YC76-F1
#
_entry.id   AF-A0A3B4YC76-F1
#
_cell.length_a   1.000
_cell.length_b   1.000
_cell.length_c   1.000
_cell.angle_alpha   90.00
_cell.angle_beta   90.00
_cell.angle_gamma   90.00
#
_symmetry.space_group_name_H-M   'P 1'
#
loop_
_entity.id
_entity.type
_entity.pdbx_description
1 polymer ?
#
loop_
_entity_poly.entity_id
_entity_poly.type
_entity_poly.pdbx_seq_one_letter_code
_entity_poly.pdbx_strand_id
1 'polypeptide(L)'
;MRLRLAGAVLLSAAAYYVYLPLPSGVSEPWKLMLLDALFRSFMRASDVAHALGVCHRVHLLNQVVSWVEVIEARSCPAVLVTDSALGGVPTRVFQPKGGKKLKRGVIYFHGGGWALGSGRMRSYDRLCRKMAEDLDAVVMSVDYRLAPEAVFPDQYHDALAASRAFLSAQVLERYGIDPGRVCVSGDSAGGNLAAAVAQEVNETNARLTISRSHTASYTKTHT
;
A
#
# COMPACT_ATOMS: atom_id res chain seq x y z
N MET A 1 -31.75 -16.55 -39.82
CA MET A 1 -31.42 -17.76 -39.01
C MET A 1 -29.97 -17.77 -38.52
N ARG A 2 -28.96 -17.56 -39.39
CA ARG A 2 -27.52 -17.63 -39.03
C ARG A 2 -27.06 -16.61 -37.97
N LEU A 3 -27.51 -15.35 -38.02
CA LEU A 3 -27.16 -14.34 -37.00
C LEU A 3 -27.69 -14.68 -35.60
N ARG A 4 -28.90 -15.25 -35.51
CA ARG A 4 -29.51 -15.64 -34.23
C ARG A 4 -28.76 -16.80 -33.58
N LEU A 5 -28.31 -17.76 -34.40
CA LEU A 5 -27.50 -18.89 -33.95
C LEU A 5 -26.12 -18.42 -33.44
N ALA A 6 -25.45 -17.54 -34.19
CA ALA A 6 -24.16 -16.97 -33.76
C ALA A 6 -24.29 -16.20 -32.44
N GLY A 7 -25.34 -15.39 -32.28
CA GLY A 7 -25.62 -14.69 -31.02
C GLY A 7 -25.83 -15.65 -29.83
N ALA A 8 -26.60 -16.73 -30.02
CA ALA A 8 -26.83 -17.71 -28.97
C ALA A 8 -25.54 -18.44 -28.53
N VAL A 9 -24.67 -18.78 -29.49
CA VAL A 9 -23.37 -19.40 -29.19
C VAL A 9 -22.46 -18.46 -28.40
N LEU A 10 -22.34 -17.20 -28.82
CA LEU A 10 -21.51 -16.21 -28.13
C LEU A 10 -22.01 -15.93 -26.70
N LEU A 11 -23.33 -15.81 -26.52
CA LEU A 11 -23.93 -15.65 -25.19
C LEU A 11 -23.68 -16.87 -24.29
N SER A 12 -23.81 -18.08 -24.85
CA SER A 12 -23.55 -19.32 -24.10
C SER A 12 -22.08 -19.43 -23.69
N ALA A 13 -21.16 -19.08 -24.58
CA ALA A 13 -19.73 -19.05 -24.29
C ALA A 13 -19.38 -18.00 -23.23
N ALA A 14 -19.98 -16.80 -23.30
CA ALA A 14 -19.80 -15.76 -22.30
C ALA A 14 -20.35 -16.19 -20.93
N ALA A 15 -21.55 -16.76 -20.89
CA ALA A 15 -22.14 -17.30 -19.67
C ALA A 15 -21.27 -18.40 -19.05
N TYR A 16 -20.77 -19.32 -19.87
CA TYR A 16 -19.84 -20.38 -19.43
C TYR A 16 -18.52 -19.80 -18.89
N TYR A 17 -17.97 -18.77 -19.53
CA TYR A 17 -16.73 -18.13 -19.06
C TYR A 17 -16.89 -17.38 -17.72
N VAL A 18 -18.06 -16.79 -17.50
CA VAL A 18 -18.43 -16.17 -16.22
C VAL A 18 -18.71 -17.23 -15.16
N TYR A 19 -19.20 -18.40 -15.55
CA TYR A 19 -19.60 -19.43 -14.62
C TYR A 19 -18.40 -20.02 -13.85
N LEU A 20 -18.38 -19.76 -12.54
CA LEU A 20 -17.51 -20.44 -11.58
C LEU A 20 -18.40 -20.99 -10.45
N PRO A 21 -18.41 -22.31 -10.20
CA PRO A 21 -19.23 -22.88 -9.12
C PRO A 21 -18.71 -22.42 -7.76
N LEU A 22 -19.55 -21.66 -7.03
CA LEU A 22 -19.25 -21.14 -5.70
C LEU A 22 -20.08 -21.87 -4.63
N PRO A 23 -19.57 -21.97 -3.38
CA PRO A 23 -20.33 -22.54 -2.26
C PRO A 23 -21.66 -21.79 -2.02
N SER A 24 -22.68 -22.50 -1.55
CA SER A 24 -24.02 -21.93 -1.29
C SER A 24 -24.06 -20.87 -0.19
N GLY A 25 -23.01 -20.74 0.62
CA GLY A 25 -22.90 -19.71 1.66
C GLY A 25 -22.57 -18.31 1.16
N VAL A 26 -22.30 -18.13 -0.14
CA VAL A 26 -22.03 -16.82 -0.73
C VAL A 26 -23.35 -16.11 -1.04
N SER A 27 -23.60 -14.96 -0.42
CA SER A 27 -24.86 -14.21 -0.59
C SER A 27 -25.10 -13.74 -2.03
N GLU A 28 -24.07 -13.30 -2.75
CA GLU A 28 -24.17 -12.74 -4.09
C GLU A 28 -23.14 -13.39 -5.06
N PRO A 29 -23.31 -14.68 -5.39
CA PRO A 29 -22.29 -15.45 -6.13
C PRO A 29 -22.05 -14.90 -7.54
N TRP A 30 -23.09 -14.42 -8.21
CA TRP A 30 -22.99 -13.88 -9.57
C TRP A 30 -22.11 -12.61 -9.64
N LYS A 31 -22.06 -11.79 -8.58
CA LYS A 31 -21.19 -10.60 -8.55
C LYS A 31 -19.73 -11.00 -8.46
N LEU A 32 -19.42 -11.99 -7.62
CA LEU A 32 -18.06 -12.53 -7.49
C LEU A 32 -17.62 -13.21 -8.79
N MET A 33 -18.48 -14.02 -9.38
CA MET A 33 -18.24 -14.66 -10.68
C MET A 33 -17.96 -13.65 -11.79
N LEU A 34 -18.75 -12.57 -11.85
CA LEU A 34 -18.53 -11.49 -12.83
C LEU A 34 -17.22 -10.75 -12.57
N LEU A 35 -16.92 -10.42 -11.30
CA LEU A 35 -15.69 -9.75 -10.91
C LEU A 35 -14.45 -10.59 -11.26
N ASP A 36 -14.48 -11.88 -10.95
CA ASP A 36 -13.43 -12.85 -11.27
C ASP A 36 -13.27 -13.02 -12.78
N ALA A 37 -14.38 -13.13 -13.53
CA ALA A 37 -14.33 -13.19 -15.00
C ALA A 37 -13.71 -11.92 -15.62
N LEU A 38 -14.04 -10.75 -15.09
CA LEU A 38 -13.41 -9.48 -15.50
C LEU A 38 -11.91 -9.48 -15.21
N PHE A 39 -11.51 -9.92 -14.01
CA PHE A 39 -10.09 -10.01 -13.63
C PHE A 39 -9.33 -10.98 -14.53
N ARG A 40 -9.86 -12.18 -14.77
CA ARG A 40 -9.27 -13.17 -15.69
C ARG A 40 -9.12 -12.62 -17.11
N SER A 41 -10.15 -11.95 -17.63
CA SER A 41 -10.11 -11.36 -18.97
C SER A 41 -9.03 -10.29 -19.08
N PHE A 42 -8.92 -9.45 -18.04
CA PHE A 42 -7.90 -8.41 -17.98
C PHE A 42 -6.48 -8.98 -17.93
N MET A 43 -6.25 -10.01 -17.10
CA MET A 43 -4.96 -10.70 -17.03
C MET A 43 -4.58 -11.35 -18.37
N ARG A 44 -5.54 -12.04 -19.03
CA ARG A 44 -5.31 -12.66 -20.35
C ARG A 44 -5.01 -11.63 -21.42
N ALA A 45 -5.70 -10.50 -21.43
CA ALA A 45 -5.42 -9.41 -22.36
C ALA A 45 -3.99 -8.89 -22.17
N SER A 46 -3.53 -8.78 -20.91
CA SER A 46 -2.15 -8.40 -20.60
C SER A 46 -1.13 -9.43 -21.06
N ASP A 47 -1.39 -10.72 -20.86
CA ASP A 47 -0.52 -11.79 -21.35
C ASP A 47 -0.43 -11.80 -22.89
N VAL A 48 -1.55 -11.56 -23.60
CA VAL A 48 -1.56 -11.44 -25.06
C VAL A 48 -0.74 -10.23 -25.52
N ALA A 49 -0.94 -9.06 -24.90
CA ALA A 49 -0.17 -7.86 -25.23
C ALA A 49 1.33 -8.07 -25.01
N HIS A 50 1.70 -8.78 -23.94
CA HIS A 50 3.08 -9.16 -23.66
C HIS A 50 3.64 -10.14 -24.68
N ALA A 51 2.88 -11.19 -25.03
CA ALA A 51 3.28 -12.18 -26.03
C ALA A 51 3.47 -11.56 -27.43
N LEU A 52 2.69 -10.53 -27.76
CA LEU A 52 2.82 -9.75 -29.00
C LEU A 52 3.96 -8.72 -28.95
N GLY A 53 4.67 -8.58 -27.83
CA GLY A 53 5.78 -7.64 -27.67
C GLY A 53 5.37 -6.17 -27.55
N VAL A 54 4.10 -5.88 -27.29
CA VAL A 54 3.58 -4.50 -27.21
C VAL A 54 4.10 -3.78 -25.96
N CYS A 55 4.01 -4.44 -24.81
CA CYS A 55 4.51 -3.94 -23.54
C CYS A 55 4.71 -5.10 -22.55
N HIS A 56 5.47 -4.88 -21.47
CA HIS A 56 5.59 -5.89 -20.43
C HIS A 56 4.29 -5.98 -19.61
N ARG A 57 3.86 -7.21 -19.26
CA ARG A 57 2.52 -7.48 -18.71
C ARG A 57 2.17 -6.60 -17.51
N VAL A 58 3.15 -6.39 -16.62
CA VAL A 58 2.95 -5.63 -15.38
C VAL A 58 2.77 -4.14 -15.67
N HIS A 59 3.44 -3.60 -16.69
CA HIS A 59 3.26 -2.20 -17.09
C HIS A 59 1.85 -1.93 -17.58
N LEU A 60 1.29 -2.82 -18.40
CA LEU A 60 -0.08 -2.65 -18.87
C LEU A 60 -1.08 -2.69 -17.72
N LEU A 61 -0.91 -3.64 -16.80
CA LEU A 61 -1.74 -3.74 -15.60
C LEU A 61 -1.63 -2.47 -14.75
N ASN A 62 -0.42 -1.98 -14.50
CA ASN A 62 -0.18 -0.76 -13.75
C ASN A 62 -0.68 0.50 -14.43
N GLN A 63 -0.54 0.62 -15.75
CA GLN A 63 -1.01 1.77 -16.51
C GLN A 63 -2.52 1.91 -16.39
N VAL A 64 -3.26 0.80 -16.53
CA VAL A 64 -4.72 0.82 -16.40
C VAL A 64 -5.13 1.14 -14.96
N VAL A 65 -4.50 0.49 -13.96
CA VAL A 65 -4.78 0.79 -12.54
C VAL A 65 -4.49 2.25 -12.24
N SER A 66 -3.34 2.77 -12.69
CA SER A 66 -2.94 4.16 -12.46
C SER A 66 -3.90 5.15 -13.12
N TRP A 67 -4.31 4.88 -14.36
CA TRP A 67 -5.24 5.75 -15.09
C TRP A 67 -6.61 5.87 -14.41
N VAL A 68 -7.08 4.80 -13.76
CA VAL A 68 -8.37 4.76 -13.08
C VAL A 68 -8.30 5.29 -11.65
N GLU A 69 -7.25 4.90 -10.92
CA GLU A 69 -7.20 5.06 -9.47
C GLU A 69 -6.24 6.15 -8.99
N VAL A 70 -5.14 6.46 -9.68
CA VAL A 70 -4.17 7.44 -9.16
C VAL A 70 -4.77 8.84 -9.22
N ILE A 71 -4.75 9.52 -8.08
CA ILE A 71 -5.28 10.88 -7.95
C ILE A 71 -4.23 11.83 -7.38
N GLU A 72 -4.39 13.11 -7.68
CA GLU A 72 -3.64 14.18 -7.04
C GLU A 72 -4.02 14.33 -5.57
N ALA A 73 -3.07 14.80 -4.76
CA ALA A 73 -3.33 15.12 -3.36
C ALA A 73 -4.33 16.28 -3.28
N ARG A 74 -5.45 16.06 -2.58
CA ARG A 74 -6.47 17.09 -2.33
C ARG A 74 -6.75 17.21 -0.85
N SER A 75 -6.56 18.40 -0.30
CA SER A 75 -6.89 18.66 1.10
C SER A 75 -8.39 18.91 1.27
N CYS A 76 -8.94 18.57 2.43
CA CYS A 76 -10.30 18.88 2.82
C CYS A 76 -10.32 19.61 4.18
N PRO A 77 -11.48 20.04 4.70
CA PRO A 77 -11.56 20.69 6.02
C PRO A 77 -11.07 19.81 7.17
N ALA A 78 -11.22 18.49 7.09
CA ALA A 78 -10.81 17.56 8.15
C ALA A 78 -9.33 17.15 8.04
N VAL A 79 -8.82 16.93 6.82
CA VAL A 79 -7.50 16.33 6.57
C VAL A 79 -6.71 17.15 5.56
N LEU A 80 -5.51 17.57 5.95
CA LEU A 80 -4.47 18.10 5.08
C LEU A 80 -3.77 16.92 4.39
N VAL A 81 -3.70 16.93 3.06
CA VAL A 81 -3.06 15.88 2.27
C VAL A 81 -1.95 16.48 1.43
N THR A 82 -0.75 15.96 1.59
CA THR A 82 0.46 16.46 0.92
C THR A 82 1.28 15.31 0.35
N ASP A 83 1.67 15.43 -0.90
CA ASP A 83 2.70 14.56 -1.49
C ASP A 83 4.09 15.06 -1.03
N SER A 84 4.96 14.15 -0.63
CA SER A 84 6.32 14.44 -0.12
C SER A 84 7.27 13.30 -0.45
N ALA A 85 8.56 13.48 -0.16
CA ALA A 85 9.55 12.41 -0.21
C ALA A 85 10.20 12.25 1.17
N LEU A 86 10.02 11.07 1.78
CA LEU A 86 10.60 10.76 3.09
C LEU A 86 11.59 9.60 2.92
N GLY A 87 12.84 9.81 3.33
CA GLY A 87 13.91 8.85 3.09
C GLY A 87 14.27 8.68 1.61
N GLY A 88 13.96 9.68 0.77
CA GLY A 88 14.12 9.59 -0.69
C GLY A 88 12.99 8.84 -1.41
N VAL A 89 11.99 8.32 -0.68
CA VAL A 89 10.87 7.55 -1.23
C VAL A 89 9.65 8.46 -1.35
N PRO A 90 8.93 8.45 -2.49
CA PRO A 90 7.68 9.18 -2.62
C PRO A 90 6.63 8.69 -1.62
N THR A 91 5.93 9.65 -1.02
CA THR A 91 4.92 9.39 0.03
C THR A 91 3.77 10.37 -0.10
N ARG A 92 2.60 9.95 0.37
CA ARG A 92 1.47 10.85 0.62
C ARG A 92 1.16 10.87 2.11
N VAL A 93 1.22 12.06 2.70
CA VAL A 93 0.95 12.27 4.12
C VAL A 93 -0.44 12.85 4.31
N PHE A 94 -1.21 12.26 5.21
CA PHE A 94 -2.55 12.66 5.63
C PHE A 94 -2.48 13.14 7.07
N GLN A 95 -2.68 14.43 7.30
CA GLN A 95 -2.63 15.05 8.62
C GLN A 95 -4.01 15.57 9.02
N PRO A 96 -4.63 15.05 10.09
CA PRO A 96 -5.90 15.55 10.60
C PRO A 96 -5.70 16.95 11.21
N LYS A 97 -6.53 17.92 10.81
CA LYS A 97 -6.40 19.34 11.19
C LYS A 97 -6.90 19.66 12.61
N GLY A 98 -7.85 18.87 13.14
CA GLY A 98 -8.35 18.97 14.53
C GLY A 98 -7.66 17.98 15.46
N GLY A 99 -8.16 17.78 16.69
CA GLY A 99 -7.68 16.71 17.59
C GLY A 99 -6.61 17.14 18.60
N LYS A 100 -5.85 16.17 19.10
CA LYS A 100 -4.82 16.39 20.14
C LYS A 100 -3.58 17.07 19.58
N LYS A 101 -2.84 17.78 20.45
CA LYS A 101 -1.54 18.38 20.12
C LYS A 101 -0.51 17.33 19.69
N LEU A 102 -0.50 16.18 20.37
CA LEU A 102 0.28 15.00 20.00
C LEU A 102 -0.64 13.92 19.42
N LYS A 103 -0.38 13.55 18.17
CA LYS A 103 -1.15 12.63 17.34
C LYS A 103 -0.49 11.26 17.30
N ARG A 104 -1.26 10.25 16.90
CA ARG A 104 -0.70 8.94 16.55
C ARG A 104 0.00 9.03 15.19
N GLY A 105 0.93 8.12 14.92
CA GLY A 105 1.54 7.93 13.60
C GLY A 105 1.10 6.61 12.99
N VAL A 106 0.83 6.59 11.68
CA VAL A 106 0.58 5.35 10.92
C VAL A 106 1.43 5.37 9.66
N ILE A 107 2.23 4.32 9.46
CA ILE A 107 2.93 4.08 8.21
C ILE A 107 2.14 3.04 7.43
N TYR A 108 1.67 3.37 6.23
CA TYR A 108 0.84 2.50 5.41
C TYR A 108 1.59 2.07 4.14
N PHE A 109 1.62 0.76 3.88
CA PHE A 109 2.14 0.16 2.66
C PHE A 109 1.00 -0.45 1.86
N HIS A 110 0.84 -0.04 0.61
CA HIS A 110 -0.20 -0.58 -0.26
C HIS A 110 0.05 -2.03 -0.67
N GLY A 111 -0.99 -2.74 -1.10
CA GLY A 111 -0.90 -4.08 -1.67
C GLY A 111 -0.47 -4.09 -3.15
N GLY A 112 -0.70 -5.22 -3.83
CA GLY A 112 -0.43 -5.35 -5.27
C GLY A 112 0.79 -6.21 -5.63
N GLY A 113 1.21 -7.12 -4.76
CA GLY A 113 2.22 -8.13 -5.09
C GLY A 113 3.61 -7.55 -5.40
N TRP A 114 3.93 -6.36 -4.86
CA TRP A 114 5.16 -5.59 -5.16
C TRP A 114 5.37 -5.23 -6.64
N ALA A 115 4.34 -5.45 -7.45
CA ALA A 115 4.36 -5.22 -8.88
C ALA A 115 3.25 -4.26 -9.31
N LEU A 116 2.20 -4.11 -8.51
CA LEU A 116 1.02 -3.34 -8.86
C LEU A 116 0.65 -2.29 -7.80
N GLY A 117 -0.03 -1.24 -8.25
CA GLY A 117 -0.67 -0.24 -7.40
C GLY A 117 0.18 1.00 -7.15
N SER A 118 -0.30 1.85 -6.25
CA SER A 118 0.41 3.04 -5.81
C SER A 118 -0.17 3.54 -4.49
N GLY A 119 0.67 4.15 -3.65
CA GLY A 119 0.25 4.85 -2.43
C GLY A 119 -0.69 6.04 -2.71
N ARG A 120 -0.88 6.43 -3.98
CA ARG A 120 -1.69 7.55 -4.46
C ARG A 120 -3.04 7.14 -5.07
N MET A 121 -3.37 5.84 -5.04
CA MET A 121 -4.66 5.34 -5.53
C MET A 121 -5.82 5.89 -4.68
N ARG A 122 -6.96 6.16 -5.33
CA ARG A 122 -8.18 6.71 -4.73
C ARG A 122 -8.71 5.84 -3.59
N SER A 123 -8.70 4.52 -3.78
CA SER A 123 -9.06 3.53 -2.75
C SER A 123 -8.19 3.66 -1.50
N TYR A 124 -6.86 3.70 -1.64
CA TYR A 124 -5.94 3.90 -0.53
C TYR A 124 -6.00 5.31 0.06
N ASP A 125 -6.25 6.34 -0.75
CA ASP A 125 -6.46 7.72 -0.29
C ASP A 125 -7.69 7.82 0.63
N ARG A 126 -8.82 7.20 0.25
CA ARG A 126 -10.01 7.11 1.09
C ARG A 126 -9.74 6.35 2.39
N LEU A 127 -9.04 5.23 2.31
CA LEU A 127 -8.67 4.44 3.49
C LEU A 127 -7.78 5.27 4.44
N CYS A 128 -6.73 5.91 3.92
CA CYS A 128 -5.80 6.71 4.73
C CYS A 128 -6.45 7.94 5.34
N ARG A 129 -7.36 8.63 4.63
CA ARG A 129 -8.17 9.71 5.22
C ARG A 129 -9.02 9.20 6.38
N LYS A 130 -9.75 8.11 6.15
CA LYS A 130 -10.60 7.52 7.18
C LYS A 130 -9.78 7.12 8.41
N MET A 131 -8.61 6.50 8.22
CA MET A 131 -7.68 6.22 9.31
C MET A 131 -7.21 7.49 10.02
N ALA A 132 -6.84 8.54 9.28
CA ALA A 132 -6.39 9.80 9.86
C ALA A 132 -7.46 10.46 10.73
N GLU A 133 -8.72 10.45 10.27
CA GLU A 133 -9.87 11.01 10.97
C GLU A 133 -10.26 10.16 12.19
N ASP A 134 -10.51 8.86 12.00
CA ASP A 134 -11.01 7.97 13.06
C ASP A 134 -9.98 7.77 14.19
N LEU A 135 -8.68 7.80 13.87
CA LEU A 135 -7.61 7.54 14.84
C LEU A 135 -6.97 8.82 15.40
N ASP A 136 -7.33 10.00 14.90
CA ASP A 136 -6.57 11.26 15.10
C ASP A 136 -5.07 11.02 14.91
N ALA A 137 -4.73 10.53 13.71
CA ALA A 137 -3.41 10.03 13.36
C ALA A 137 -2.87 10.69 12.09
N VAL A 138 -1.56 10.96 12.08
CA VAL A 138 -0.83 11.32 10.87
C VAL A 138 -0.50 10.03 10.14
N VAL A 139 -1.01 9.87 8.92
CA VAL A 139 -0.83 8.67 8.11
C VAL A 139 0.14 8.97 6.96
N MET A 140 1.20 8.20 6.82
CA MET A 140 2.11 8.23 5.66
C MET A 140 1.85 7.01 4.78
N SER A 141 1.25 7.21 3.61
CA SER A 141 1.13 6.20 2.57
C SER A 141 2.42 6.19 1.74
N VAL A 142 3.11 5.05 1.68
CA VAL A 142 4.41 4.89 1.01
C VAL A 142 4.21 4.38 -0.41
N ASP A 143 4.85 5.03 -1.38
CA ASP A 143 4.81 4.69 -2.81
C ASP A 143 6.17 4.08 -3.20
N TYR A 144 6.42 2.87 -2.69
CA TYR A 144 7.69 2.15 -2.88
C TYR A 144 7.84 1.66 -4.33
N ARG A 145 9.08 1.44 -4.80
CA ARG A 145 9.35 1.01 -6.18
C ARG A 145 8.69 -0.34 -6.49
N LEU A 146 8.31 -0.58 -7.74
CA LEU A 146 7.60 -1.81 -8.15
C LEU A 146 8.40 -2.63 -9.16
N ALA A 147 8.09 -3.92 -9.20
CA ALA A 147 8.55 -4.79 -10.26
C ALA A 147 7.89 -4.38 -11.60
N PRO A 148 8.57 -4.61 -12.75
CA PRO A 148 9.85 -5.32 -12.87
C PRO A 148 11.11 -4.46 -12.63
N GLU A 149 11.01 -3.13 -12.54
CA GLU A 149 12.17 -2.23 -12.41
C GLU A 149 12.92 -2.41 -11.09
N ALA A 150 12.17 -2.69 -10.01
CA ALA A 150 12.69 -2.99 -8.69
C ALA A 150 12.16 -4.36 -8.26
N VAL A 151 13.06 -5.24 -7.86
CA VAL A 151 12.70 -6.56 -7.32
C VAL A 151 13.19 -6.65 -5.89
N PHE A 152 12.65 -7.60 -5.12
CA PHE A 152 13.09 -7.81 -3.75
C PHE A 152 14.62 -7.92 -3.70
N PRO A 153 15.32 -7.18 -2.80
CA PRO A 153 14.82 -6.48 -1.61
C PRO A 153 14.53 -4.97 -1.76
N ASP A 154 14.48 -4.40 -2.97
CA ASP A 154 14.34 -2.95 -3.16
C ASP A 154 13.10 -2.35 -2.50
N GLN A 155 11.95 -3.03 -2.59
CA GLN A 155 10.69 -2.58 -1.96
C GLN A 155 10.81 -2.51 -0.45
N TYR A 156 11.50 -3.48 0.14
CA TYR A 156 11.77 -3.51 1.57
C TYR A 156 12.71 -2.38 1.98
N HIS A 157 13.74 -2.09 1.18
CA HIS A 157 14.64 -0.97 1.45
C HIS A 157 13.92 0.37 1.39
N ASP A 158 13.04 0.58 0.41
CA ASP A 158 12.22 1.80 0.33
C ASP A 158 11.28 1.91 1.53
N ALA A 159 10.57 0.82 1.87
CA ALA A 159 9.68 0.78 3.03
C ALA A 159 10.41 1.14 4.32
N LEU A 160 11.61 0.58 4.54
CA LEU A 160 12.43 0.85 5.71
C LEU A 160 12.99 2.29 5.72
N ALA A 161 13.45 2.79 4.58
CA ALA A 161 13.97 4.16 4.44
C ALA A 161 12.88 5.20 4.75
N ALA A 162 11.70 5.05 4.16
CA ALA A 162 10.55 5.90 4.44
C ALA A 162 10.14 5.83 5.93
N SER A 163 10.11 4.63 6.50
CA SER A 163 9.75 4.42 7.91
C SER A 163 10.73 5.07 8.87
N ARG A 164 12.04 4.90 8.64
CA ARG A 164 13.09 5.54 9.45
C ARG A 164 13.02 7.07 9.35
N ALA A 165 12.75 7.60 8.17
CA ALA A 165 12.56 9.03 7.99
C ALA A 165 11.31 9.55 8.72
N PHE A 166 10.20 8.81 8.66
CA PHE A 166 8.95 9.16 9.36
C PHE A 166 9.11 9.16 10.89
N LEU A 167 9.92 8.23 11.42
CA LEU A 167 10.25 8.12 12.84
C LEU A 167 11.35 9.09 13.30
N SER A 168 11.92 9.91 12.40
CA SER A 168 12.95 10.88 12.77
C SER A 168 12.37 11.99 13.64
N ALA A 169 13.17 12.50 14.59
CA ALA A 169 12.73 13.56 15.51
C ALA A 169 12.17 14.78 14.78
N GLN A 170 12.77 15.17 13.65
CA GLN A 170 12.34 16.29 12.83
C GLN A 170 10.94 16.08 12.23
N VAL A 171 10.65 14.87 11.73
CA VAL A 171 9.33 14.55 11.14
C VAL A 171 8.28 14.40 12.23
N LEU A 172 8.63 13.76 13.35
CA LEU A 172 7.75 13.64 14.51
C LEU A 172 7.34 15.01 15.06
N GLU A 173 8.31 15.94 15.22
CA GLU A 173 8.02 17.31 15.67
C GLU A 173 7.17 18.07 14.65
N ARG A 174 7.54 18.02 13.36
CA ARG A 174 6.82 18.71 12.28
C ARG A 174 5.34 18.37 12.22
N TYR A 175 5.03 17.09 12.42
CA TYR A 175 3.65 16.59 12.34
C TYR A 175 2.98 16.45 13.72
N GLY A 176 3.69 16.76 14.81
CA GLY A 176 3.20 16.59 16.17
C GLY A 176 2.85 15.14 16.50
N ILE A 177 3.68 14.18 16.11
CA ILE A 177 3.46 12.75 16.33
C ILE A 177 4.10 12.33 17.66
N ASP A 178 3.36 11.59 18.47
CA ASP A 178 3.87 10.95 19.68
C ASP A 178 4.74 9.73 19.30
N PRO A 179 6.06 9.72 19.60
CA PRO A 179 6.94 8.59 19.27
C PRO A 179 6.51 7.28 19.94
N GLY A 180 5.80 7.34 21.07
CA GLY A 180 5.29 6.15 21.75
C GLY A 180 4.01 5.58 21.12
N ARG A 181 3.47 6.21 20.07
CA ARG A 181 2.16 5.88 19.50
C ARG A 181 2.18 5.85 17.97
N VAL A 182 3.19 5.17 17.42
CA VAL A 182 3.34 4.92 15.99
C VAL A 182 3.06 3.44 15.70
N CYS A 183 2.29 3.17 14.64
CA CYS A 183 2.11 1.81 14.11
C CYS A 183 2.42 1.73 12.62
N VAL A 184 2.58 0.50 12.14
CA VAL A 184 2.72 0.16 10.71
C VAL A 184 1.50 -0.66 10.29
N SER A 185 1.09 -0.50 9.04
CA SER A 185 -0.08 -1.16 8.46
C SER A 185 0.11 -1.39 6.97
N GLY A 186 -0.63 -2.32 6.40
CA GLY A 186 -0.65 -2.57 4.96
C GLY A 186 -1.53 -3.76 4.60
N ASP A 187 -1.94 -3.84 3.35
CA ASP A 187 -2.77 -4.93 2.82
C ASP A 187 -1.96 -5.87 1.92
N SER A 188 -2.25 -7.17 1.97
CA SER A 188 -1.63 -8.17 1.10
C SER A 188 -0.08 -8.08 1.12
N ALA A 189 0.56 -7.81 -0.02
CA ALA A 189 2.01 -7.62 -0.13
C ALA A 189 2.54 -6.44 0.70
N GLY A 190 1.75 -5.38 0.90
CA GLY A 190 2.06 -4.28 1.80
C GLY A 190 2.00 -4.70 3.27
N GLY A 191 1.12 -5.65 3.61
CA GLY A 191 1.09 -6.27 4.94
C GLY A 191 2.36 -7.06 5.24
N ASN A 192 2.94 -7.72 4.24
CA ASN A 192 4.26 -8.34 4.37
C ASN A 192 5.35 -7.30 4.67
N LEU A 193 5.40 -6.19 3.94
CA LEU A 193 6.33 -5.08 4.20
C LEU A 193 6.13 -4.48 5.59
N ALA A 194 4.87 -4.27 6.02
CA ALA A 194 4.54 -3.78 7.35
C ALA A 194 5.10 -4.70 8.44
N ALA A 195 4.92 -6.01 8.30
CA ALA A 195 5.44 -7.00 9.24
C ALA A 195 6.98 -6.98 9.29
N ALA A 196 7.65 -6.94 8.13
CA ALA A 196 9.10 -6.89 8.05
C ALA A 196 9.69 -5.61 8.68
N VAL A 197 9.10 -4.45 8.38
CA VAL A 197 9.50 -3.16 8.97
C VAL A 197 9.28 -3.15 10.48
N ALA A 198 8.14 -3.69 10.96
CA ALA A 198 7.89 -3.79 12.40
C ALA A 198 8.99 -4.56 13.12
N GLN A 199 9.41 -5.71 12.57
CA GLN A 199 10.47 -6.54 13.15
C GLN A 199 11.81 -5.79 13.21
N GLU A 200 12.23 -5.20 12.09
CA GLU A 200 13.51 -4.47 11.98
C GLU A 200 13.59 -3.26 12.92
N VAL A 201 12.53 -2.45 13.01
CA VAL A 201 12.49 -1.27 13.89
C VAL A 201 12.53 -1.69 15.36
N ASN A 202 11.85 -2.78 15.72
CA ASN A 202 11.85 -3.29 17.09
C ASN A 202 13.23 -3.84 17.48
N GLU A 203 13.87 -4.60 16.59
CA GLU A 203 15.24 -5.08 16.81
C GLU A 203 16.24 -3.94 16.95
N THR A 204 16.14 -2.90 16.11
CA THR A 204 17.02 -1.73 16.18
C THR A 204 16.86 -1.00 17.52
N ASN A 205 15.62 -0.81 17.99
CA ASN A 205 15.36 -0.22 19.31
C ASN A 205 15.90 -1.09 20.45
N ALA A 206 15.75 -2.41 20.36
CA ALA A 206 16.31 -3.35 21.32
C ALA A 206 17.86 -3.26 21.36
N ARG A 207 18.52 -3.25 20.19
CA ARG A 207 19.98 -3.11 20.08
C ARG A 207 20.48 -1.76 20.60
N LEU A 208 19.80 -0.66 20.31
CA LEU A 208 20.13 0.67 20.85
C LEU A 208 19.98 0.71 22.37
N THR A 209 18.95 0.05 22.91
CA THR A 209 18.74 -0.07 24.36
C THR A 209 19.85 -0.88 25.02
N ILE A 210 20.24 -2.02 24.42
CA ILE A 210 21.34 -2.86 24.90
C ILE A 210 22.67 -2.09 24.82
N SER A 211 22.96 -1.41 23.71
CA SER A 211 24.19 -0.61 23.55
C SER A 211 24.29 0.53 24.56
N ARG A 212 23.18 1.22 24.88
CA ARG A 212 23.12 2.24 25.94
C ARG A 212 23.33 1.63 27.33
N SER A 213 22.80 0.43 27.60
CA SER A 213 23.05 -0.27 28.88
C SER A 213 24.51 -0.71 29.06
N HIS A 214 25.19 -1.08 27.97
CA HIS A 214 26.61 -1.45 28.00
C HIS A 214 27.54 -0.23 28.14
N THR A 215 27.17 0.92 27.56
CA THR A 215 27.95 2.16 27.72
C THR A 215 27.74 2.83 29.08
N ALA A 216 26.62 2.57 29.78
CA ALA A 216 26.38 3.08 31.13
C ALA A 216 27.11 2.30 32.25
N SER A 217 27.80 1.20 31.93
CA SER A 217 28.46 0.33 32.93
C SER A 217 29.98 0.59 33.09
N TYR A 218 30.54 1.59 32.42
CA TYR A 218 31.98 1.89 32.44
C TYR A 218 32.29 3.28 33.07
N THR A 219 31.78 3.53 34.28
CA THR A 219 32.24 4.64 35.12
C THR A 219 32.26 4.23 36.60
N LYS A 220 33.34 3.56 37.00
CA LYS A 220 33.82 3.48 38.39
C LYS A 220 35.31 3.83 38.38
N THR A 221 35.63 5.10 38.68
CA THR A 221 36.22 5.55 39.96
C THR A 221 37.56 4.88 40.27
N HIS A 222 38.64 5.51 39.81
CA HIS A 222 39.93 5.45 40.50
C HIS A 222 40.16 6.82 41.14
N THR A 223 39.98 6.87 42.46
CA THR A 223 40.70 7.76 43.39
C THR A 223 41.81 6.94 44.01
#